data_AF-A0A5J5RVQ2-F1
#
_entry.id   AF-A0A5J5RVQ2-F1
#
_cell.length_a   1.000
_cell.length_b   1.000
_cell.length_c   1.000
_cell.angle_alpha   90.00
_cell.angle_beta   90.00
_cell.angle_gamma   90.00
#
_symmetry.space_group_name_H-M   'P 1'
#
loop_
_entity.id
_entity.type
_entity.pdbx_description
1 polymer ?
#
loop_
_entity_poly.entity_id
_entity_poly.type
_entity_poly.pdbx_seq_one_letter_code
_entity_poly.pdbx_strand_id
1 'polypeptide(L)'
;MSGNSSCSVYIGNLDERVSDRVLYDILIQAGRVVDLYIPRDKETDKPKGFAFVEYETEDVADYAVRLFSGLVTLYNRTLKFAISGQDKSSQNPANAAMPATNSSYKSRHYHGVVNHMETSQQPKKSSTPSRIPDYPARYSQAPPPPGVSHHFNG
;
A
#
# COMPACT_ATOMS: atom_id res chain seq x y z
N MET A 1 11.09 -26.25 -6.52
CA MET A 1 11.78 -25.21 -5.73
C MET A 1 11.71 -25.60 -4.26
N SER A 2 12.75 -26.22 -3.70
CA SER A 2 12.94 -26.29 -2.24
C SER A 2 13.86 -25.13 -1.83
N GLY A 3 13.45 -23.91 -2.15
CA GLY A 3 14.15 -22.71 -1.72
C GLY A 3 13.94 -22.52 -0.23
N ASN A 4 14.98 -22.10 0.45
CA ASN A 4 14.94 -21.41 1.74
C ASN A 4 13.85 -20.32 1.74
N SER A 5 12.68 -20.65 2.30
CA SER A 5 11.52 -19.74 2.36
C SER A 5 11.85 -18.38 2.98
N SER A 6 12.83 -18.33 3.90
CA SER A 6 13.28 -17.10 4.54
C SER A 6 13.96 -16.10 3.59
N CYS A 7 14.56 -16.56 2.49
CA CYS A 7 15.18 -15.67 1.48
C CYS A 7 14.22 -15.34 0.33
N SER A 8 13.01 -15.90 0.35
CA SER A 8 12.01 -15.70 -0.70
C SER A 8 11.02 -14.62 -0.29
N VAL A 9 10.68 -13.71 -1.20
CA VAL A 9 9.70 -12.63 -1.00
C VAL A 9 8.54 -12.80 -1.95
N TYR A 10 7.32 -12.78 -1.40
CA TYR A 10 6.08 -12.68 -2.14
C TYR A 10 5.82 -11.23 -2.55
N ILE A 11 5.44 -11.04 -3.81
CA ILE A 11 5.10 -9.74 -4.39
C ILE A 11 3.68 -9.83 -4.94
N GLY A 12 2.73 -9.23 -4.23
CA GLY A 12 1.31 -9.26 -4.57
C GLY A 12 0.78 -7.96 -5.16
N ASN A 13 -0.50 -8.01 -5.56
CA ASN A 13 -1.23 -6.89 -6.16
C ASN A 13 -0.63 -6.41 -7.49
N LEU A 14 -0.04 -7.32 -8.26
CA LEU A 14 0.59 -7.03 -9.55
C LEU A 14 -0.48 -6.84 -10.64
N ASP A 15 -0.31 -5.82 -11.49
CA ASP A 15 -1.08 -5.65 -12.72
C ASP A 15 -0.59 -6.63 -13.81
N GLU A 16 -1.50 -7.09 -14.68
CA GLU A 16 -1.14 -8.06 -15.73
C GLU A 16 -0.15 -7.51 -16.77
N ARG A 17 -0.01 -6.17 -16.86
CA ARG A 17 0.94 -5.50 -17.76
C ARG A 17 2.35 -5.39 -17.19
N VAL A 18 2.59 -5.81 -15.94
CA VAL A 18 3.94 -5.77 -15.37
C VAL A 18 4.76 -6.91 -15.94
N SER A 19 5.90 -6.58 -16.52
CA SER A 19 6.89 -7.55 -17.00
C SER A 19 7.86 -7.96 -15.90
N ASP A 20 8.44 -9.15 -16.08
CA ASP A 20 9.58 -9.66 -15.32
C ASP A 20 10.74 -8.66 -15.29
N ARG A 21 11.03 -8.00 -16.42
CA ARG A 21 12.12 -7.03 -16.50
C ARG A 21 11.92 -5.82 -15.60
N VAL A 22 10.73 -5.21 -15.64
CA VAL A 22 10.41 -4.05 -14.78
C VAL A 22 10.51 -4.44 -13.31
N LEU A 23 10.03 -5.63 -12.98
CA LEU A 23 10.08 -6.11 -11.60
C LEU A 23 11.53 -6.37 -11.16
N TYR A 24 12.34 -7.01 -12.00
CA TYR A 24 13.77 -7.24 -11.74
C TYR A 24 14.54 -5.94 -11.50
N ASP A 25 14.36 -4.93 -12.37
CA ASP A 25 15.05 -3.63 -12.26
C ASP A 25 14.73 -2.91 -10.93
N ILE A 26 13.54 -3.13 -10.35
CA ILE A 26 13.18 -2.62 -9.02
C ILE A 26 13.83 -3.44 -7.91
N LEU A 27 13.78 -4.77 -8.02
CA LEU A 27 14.20 -5.68 -6.94
C LEU A 27 15.71 -5.66 -6.68
N ILE A 28 16.52 -5.44 -7.71
CA ILE A 28 17.98 -5.33 -7.57
C ILE A 28 18.42 -4.14 -6.71
N GLN A 29 17.53 -3.17 -6.46
CA GLN A 29 17.81 -2.03 -5.59
C GLN A 29 17.88 -2.43 -4.10
N ALA A 30 17.31 -3.57 -3.72
CA ALA A 30 17.46 -4.12 -2.38
C ALA A 30 18.70 -5.00 -2.22
N GLY A 31 19.07 -5.76 -3.26
CA GLY A 31 20.24 -6.63 -3.25
C GLY A 31 20.22 -7.66 -4.39
N ARG A 32 21.13 -8.65 -4.31
CA ARG A 32 21.31 -9.66 -5.36
C ARG A 32 20.11 -10.61 -5.43
N VAL A 33 19.40 -10.57 -6.56
CA VAL A 33 18.31 -11.50 -6.91
C VAL A 33 18.89 -12.80 -7.47
N VAL A 34 18.49 -13.94 -6.88
CA VAL A 34 18.85 -15.30 -7.29
C VAL A 34 17.86 -15.83 -8.33
N ASP A 35 16.56 -15.67 -8.09
CA ASP A 35 15.51 -16.09 -9.00
C ASP A 35 14.30 -15.15 -8.94
N LEU A 36 13.57 -15.05 -10.05
CA LEU A 36 12.33 -14.26 -10.16
C LEU A 36 11.31 -15.05 -10.98
N TYR A 37 10.17 -15.36 -10.35
CA TYR A 37 9.11 -16.16 -10.96
C TYR A 37 7.76 -15.45 -10.89
N ILE A 38 7.11 -15.27 -12.04
CA ILE A 38 5.74 -14.76 -12.17
C ILE A 38 4.83 -15.92 -12.61
N PRO A 39 4.05 -16.54 -11.70
CA PRO A 39 3.09 -17.56 -12.07
C PRO A 39 2.08 -17.06 -13.11
N ARG A 40 1.90 -17.85 -14.17
CA ARG A 40 0.89 -17.65 -15.19
C ARG A 40 -0.16 -18.74 -15.14
N ASP A 41 -1.37 -18.38 -15.52
CA ASP A 41 -2.46 -19.33 -15.74
C ASP A 41 -2.15 -20.22 -16.95
N LYS A 42 -2.37 -21.53 -16.83
CA LYS A 42 -1.93 -22.50 -17.85
C LYS A 42 -2.80 -22.50 -19.10
N GLU A 43 -4.03 -22.02 -19.02
CA GLU A 43 -4.98 -22.02 -20.14
C GLU A 43 -4.92 -20.69 -20.89
N THR A 44 -4.84 -19.58 -20.16
CA THR A 44 -4.91 -18.22 -20.72
C THR A 44 -3.54 -17.55 -20.91
N ASP A 45 -2.46 -18.15 -20.41
CA ASP A 45 -1.10 -17.58 -20.29
C ASP A 45 -1.04 -16.23 -19.54
N LYS A 46 -2.13 -15.83 -18.86
CA LYS A 46 -2.17 -14.56 -18.15
C LYS A 46 -1.46 -14.65 -16.80
N PRO A 47 -0.72 -13.61 -16.37
CA PRO A 47 -0.11 -13.57 -15.05
C PRO A 47 -1.18 -13.58 -13.94
N LYS A 48 -0.93 -14.32 -12.86
CA LYS A 48 -1.89 -14.49 -11.75
C LYS A 48 -1.97 -13.30 -10.79
N GLY A 49 -1.29 -12.19 -11.10
CA GLY A 49 -1.30 -10.97 -10.29
C GLY A 49 -0.36 -11.00 -9.07
N PHE A 50 0.61 -11.91 -9.07
CA PHE A 50 1.68 -11.95 -8.07
C PHE A 50 2.97 -12.56 -8.64
N ALA A 51 4.07 -12.40 -7.93
CA ALA A 51 5.38 -12.93 -8.23
C ALA A 51 6.09 -13.39 -6.96
N PHE A 52 7.14 -14.19 -7.14
CA PHE A 52 8.09 -14.56 -6.09
C PHE A 52 9.49 -14.19 -6.54
N VAL A 53 10.26 -13.63 -5.62
CA VAL A 53 11.69 -13.38 -5.81
C VAL A 53 12.46 -14.10 -4.73
N GLU A 54 13.57 -14.72 -5.09
CA GLU A 54 14.54 -15.28 -4.15
C GLU A 54 15.78 -14.37 -4.12
N TYR A 55 16.19 -13.96 -2.92
CA TYR A 55 17.43 -13.21 -2.70
C TYR A 55 18.55 -14.12 -2.20
N GLU A 56 19.78 -13.64 -2.30
CA GLU A 56 20.96 -14.38 -1.85
C GLU A 56 20.99 -14.63 -0.33
N THR A 57 20.42 -13.74 0.47
CA THR A 57 20.37 -13.86 1.93
C THR A 57 19.01 -13.45 2.51
N GLU A 58 18.71 -13.93 3.71
CA GLU A 58 17.49 -13.59 4.46
C GLU A 58 17.46 -12.11 4.82
N ASP A 59 18.59 -11.54 5.24
CA ASP A 59 18.71 -10.11 5.56
C ASP A 59 18.30 -9.21 4.39
N VAL A 60 18.65 -9.59 3.17
CA VAL A 60 18.27 -8.86 1.94
C VAL A 60 16.78 -9.01 1.67
N ALA A 61 16.21 -10.20 1.87
CA ALA A 61 14.76 -10.42 1.72
C ALA A 61 13.96 -9.56 2.72
N ASP A 62 14.35 -9.54 3.99
CA ASP A 62 13.76 -8.69 5.02
C ASP A 62 13.90 -7.20 4.71
N TYR A 63 15.09 -6.79 4.24
CA TYR A 63 15.32 -5.42 3.82
C TYR A 63 14.42 -5.03 2.63
N ALA A 64 14.29 -5.89 1.62
CA ALA A 64 13.44 -5.65 0.46
C ALA A 64 11.97 -5.42 0.86
N VAL A 65 11.44 -6.23 1.78
CA VAL A 65 10.07 -6.05 2.29
C VAL A 65 9.88 -4.69 2.94
N ARG A 66 10.82 -4.27 3.80
CA ARG A 66 10.77 -2.95 4.45
C ARG A 66 10.93 -1.79 3.47
N LEU A 67 11.82 -1.95 2.49
CA LEU A 67 12.16 -0.91 1.52
C LEU A 67 11.01 -0.64 0.55
N PHE A 68 10.38 -1.67 -0.01
CA PHE A 68 9.44 -1.50 -1.12
C PHE A 68 7.97 -1.40 -0.70
N SER A 69 7.61 -1.94 0.47
CA SER A 69 6.22 -1.96 0.93
C SER A 69 5.65 -0.55 1.04
N GLY A 70 4.55 -0.31 0.32
CA GLY A 70 3.87 0.99 0.30
C GLY A 70 4.52 2.07 -0.57
N LEU A 71 5.70 1.82 -1.15
CA LEU A 71 6.38 2.78 -2.02
C LEU A 71 6.20 2.45 -3.50
N VAL A 72 6.30 1.18 -3.88
CA VAL A 72 6.28 0.78 -5.30
C VAL A 72 4.84 0.72 -5.80
N THR A 73 4.50 1.59 -6.74
CA THR A 73 3.19 1.62 -7.42
C THR A 73 3.39 1.52 -8.93
N LEU A 74 2.79 0.49 -9.54
CA LEU A 74 2.80 0.26 -10.99
C LEU A 74 1.37 0.20 -11.49
N TYR A 75 1.07 0.89 -12.58
CA TYR A 75 -0.28 0.89 -13.18
C TYR A 75 -1.41 1.17 -12.18
N ASN A 76 -1.23 2.18 -11.32
CA ASN A 76 -2.16 2.55 -10.23
C ASN A 76 -2.39 1.45 -9.17
N ARG A 77 -1.52 0.44 -9.10
CA ARG A 77 -1.56 -0.60 -8.05
C ARG A 77 -0.28 -0.57 -7.22
N THR A 78 -0.44 -0.32 -5.93
CA THR A 78 0.66 -0.40 -4.96
C THR A 78 0.97 -1.86 -4.68
N LEU A 79 2.21 -2.27 -4.95
CA LEU A 79 2.64 -3.64 -4.76
C LEU A 79 2.77 -3.98 -3.28
N LYS A 80 2.52 -5.25 -2.94
CA LYS A 80 2.60 -5.77 -1.56
C LYS A 80 3.76 -6.73 -1.43
N PHE A 81 4.70 -6.46 -0.53
CA PHE A 81 5.86 -7.31 -0.28
C PHE A 81 5.70 -8.04 1.06
N ALA A 82 6.05 -9.32 1.12
CA ALA A 82 6.05 -10.12 2.35
C ALA A 82 7.05 -11.28 2.26
N ILE A 83 7.62 -11.72 3.38
CA ILE A 83 8.45 -12.93 3.41
C ILE A 83 7.59 -14.14 3.06
N SER A 84 8.06 -14.98 2.14
CA SER A 84 7.34 -16.16 1.67
C SER A 84 7.31 -17.24 2.75
N GLY A 85 6.17 -17.92 2.89
CA GLY A 85 6.01 -18.97 3.91
C GLY A 85 5.76 -18.45 5.33
N GLN A 86 6.03 -17.17 5.62
CA GLN A 86 5.45 -16.51 6.78
C GLN A 86 4.07 -15.98 6.39
N ASP A 87 3.08 -16.89 6.37
CA ASP A 87 1.69 -16.47 6.52
C ASP A 87 1.60 -15.75 7.86
N LYS A 88 1.66 -14.41 7.84
CA LYS A 88 1.10 -13.63 8.93
C LYS A 88 -0.40 -13.84 8.85
N SER A 89 -0.82 -14.95 9.42
CA SER A 89 -2.20 -15.27 9.74
C SER A 89 -2.81 -14.00 10.30
N SER A 90 -3.82 -13.51 9.60
CA SER A 90 -4.69 -12.42 10.02
C SER A 90 -4.75 -12.34 11.55
N GLN A 91 -4.15 -11.29 12.12
CA GLN A 91 -4.51 -10.89 13.49
C GLN A 91 -5.99 -10.53 13.42
N ASN A 92 -6.82 -11.52 13.74
CA ASN A 92 -8.24 -11.38 14.01
C ASN A 92 -8.36 -10.44 15.22
N PRO A 93 -8.87 -9.20 15.10
CA PRO A 93 -9.24 -8.46 16.30
C PRO A 93 -10.40 -9.22 16.94
N ALA A 94 -10.23 -9.58 18.21
CA ALA A 94 -11.12 -10.43 18.97
C ALA A 94 -12.62 -10.07 18.77
N ASN A 95 -13.40 -11.06 18.36
CA ASN A 95 -14.85 -11.05 18.43
C ASN A 95 -15.29 -11.04 19.91
N ALA A 96 -15.34 -9.86 20.53
CA ALA A 96 -16.07 -9.65 21.77
C ALA A 96 -17.54 -9.35 21.42
N ALA A 97 -18.34 -10.39 21.22
CA ALA A 97 -19.79 -10.28 21.13
C ALA A 97 -20.46 -11.39 21.96
N MET A 98 -21.16 -10.91 22.99
CA MET A 98 -21.99 -11.55 24.01
C MET A 98 -22.74 -12.85 23.59
N PRO A 99 -22.81 -13.88 24.44
CA PRO A 99 -23.83 -14.92 24.29
C PRO A 99 -25.20 -14.41 24.80
N ALA A 100 -26.20 -14.45 23.91
CA ALA A 100 -27.58 -14.18 24.22
C ALA A 100 -28.16 -15.29 25.12
N THR A 101 -28.70 -14.92 26.29
CA THR A 101 -29.54 -15.79 27.11
C THR A 101 -30.99 -15.66 26.67
N ASN A 102 -31.58 -16.81 26.33
CA ASN A 102 -32.93 -16.98 25.82
C ASN A 102 -33.95 -16.88 26.97
N SER A 103 -34.84 -15.88 26.95
CA SER A 103 -36.03 -15.85 27.79
C SER A 103 -37.26 -15.43 26.98
N SER A 104 -37.85 -16.44 26.33
CA SER A 104 -39.25 -16.83 26.55
C SER A 104 -40.31 -15.74 26.81
N TYR A 105 -41.00 -15.34 25.74
CA TYR A 105 -42.45 -15.11 25.61
C TYR A 105 -43.24 -14.54 26.81
N LYS A 106 -43.46 -13.21 26.80
CA LYS A 106 -44.73 -12.52 27.13
C LYS A 106 -44.61 -11.05 26.72
N SER A 107 -45.18 -10.63 25.60
CA SER A 107 -46.51 -9.98 25.52
C SER A 107 -46.79 -9.02 26.69
N ARG A 108 -46.82 -7.71 26.43
CA ARG A 108 -47.98 -6.82 26.69
C ARG A 108 -47.72 -5.31 26.42
N HIS A 109 -48.63 -4.77 25.60
CA HIS A 109 -49.25 -3.44 25.62
C HIS A 109 -48.47 -2.15 25.24
N TYR A 110 -49.00 -1.49 24.19
CA TYR A 110 -48.90 -0.05 23.96
C TYR A 110 -49.83 0.72 24.90
N HIS A 111 -49.33 1.80 25.51
CA HIS A 111 -50.13 2.97 25.84
C HIS A 111 -49.23 4.20 25.84
N GLY A 112 -49.51 5.16 24.96
CA GLY A 112 -48.84 6.46 24.93
C GLY A 112 -49.47 7.42 25.92
N VAL A 113 -48.68 8.39 26.40
CA VAL A 113 -49.20 9.69 26.81
C VAL A 113 -48.09 10.74 26.76
N VAL A 114 -48.52 11.89 26.30
CA VAL A 114 -47.88 13.19 26.07
C VAL A 114 -47.30 13.84 27.32
N ASN A 115 -46.34 14.76 27.13
CA ASN A 115 -46.17 16.10 27.77
C ASN A 115 -44.67 16.49 27.84
N HIS A 116 -44.19 17.31 26.90
CA HIS A 116 -44.09 18.79 26.98
C HIS A 116 -43.19 19.30 28.13
N MET A 117 -42.03 19.87 27.79
CA MET A 117 -41.66 21.22 28.19
C MET A 117 -40.52 21.76 27.32
N GLU A 118 -40.65 23.04 27.04
CA GLU A 118 -40.04 23.86 26.01
C GLU A 118 -38.74 24.53 26.48
N THR A 119 -38.02 25.10 25.50
CA THR A 119 -37.23 26.35 25.55
C THR A 119 -35.76 26.09 25.19
N SER A 120 -35.37 26.22 23.92
CA SER A 120 -35.01 27.45 23.20
C SER A 120 -33.66 28.04 23.63
N GLN A 121 -32.66 28.01 22.72
CA GLN A 121 -31.89 29.18 22.26
C GLN A 121 -30.69 28.80 21.36
N GLN A 122 -30.93 28.84 20.05
CA GLN A 122 -30.27 29.68 19.03
C GLN A 122 -28.72 29.69 18.80
N PRO A 123 -28.28 30.17 17.61
CA PRO A 123 -27.17 29.60 16.83
C PRO A 123 -25.91 30.49 16.81
N LYS A 124 -24.79 29.95 16.30
CA LYS A 124 -23.65 30.76 15.85
C LYS A 124 -23.14 30.25 14.50
N LYS A 125 -23.37 31.08 13.48
CA LYS A 125 -22.70 31.09 12.18
C LYS A 125 -21.25 31.56 12.38
N SER A 126 -20.29 31.02 11.63
CA SER A 126 -19.22 31.84 11.02
C SER A 126 -18.28 30.98 10.18
N SER A 127 -18.50 31.07 8.87
CA SER A 127 -17.53 30.82 7.82
C SER A 127 -16.31 31.73 8.03
N THR A 128 -15.09 31.21 7.86
CA THR A 128 -13.95 31.98 7.35
C THR A 128 -12.88 31.04 6.75
N PRO A 129 -12.09 31.53 5.77
CA PRO A 129 -11.53 30.72 4.70
C PRO A 129 -10.04 30.37 4.87
N SER A 130 -9.59 29.54 3.93
CA SER A 130 -8.22 29.24 3.50
C SER A 130 -7.10 30.14 4.03
N ARG A 131 -6.10 29.51 4.64
CA ARG A 131 -4.76 30.10 4.78
C ARG A 131 -3.75 29.23 4.04
N ILE A 132 -3.49 29.61 2.79
CA ILE A 132 -2.37 29.13 1.99
C ILE A 132 -1.10 29.75 2.61
N PRO A 133 -0.08 28.97 3.01
CA PRO A 133 1.23 29.51 3.31
C PRO A 133 1.89 29.95 2.00
N ASP A 134 2.07 31.26 1.86
CA ASP A 134 2.92 31.89 0.85
C ASP A 134 4.36 31.42 1.06
N TYR A 135 4.81 30.44 0.26
CA TYR A 135 6.23 30.10 0.17
C TYR A 135 6.89 31.07 -0.81
N PRO A 136 7.84 31.91 -0.37
CA PRO A 136 8.60 32.73 -1.30
C PRO A 136 9.51 31.81 -2.13
N ALA A 137 9.26 31.80 -3.44
CA ALA A 137 10.11 31.17 -4.45
C ALA A 137 11.47 31.85 -4.49
N ARG A 138 12.44 31.35 -3.72
CA ARG A 138 13.87 31.64 -3.91
C ARG A 138 14.41 30.67 -4.97
N TYR A 139 14.11 30.95 -6.23
CA TYR A 139 14.90 30.41 -7.33
C TYR A 139 16.30 31.05 -7.25
N SER A 140 17.23 30.29 -6.67
CA SER A 140 18.66 30.56 -6.82
C SER A 140 19.02 30.32 -8.28
N GLN A 141 19.08 31.42 -9.03
CA GLN A 141 19.57 31.50 -10.39
C GLN A 141 21.00 30.95 -10.43
N ALA A 142 21.17 29.74 -10.97
CA ALA A 142 22.49 29.21 -11.30
C ALA A 142 23.07 30.01 -12.48
N PRO A 143 24.34 30.45 -12.42
CA PRO A 143 24.96 31.11 -13.56
C PRO A 143 25.11 30.13 -14.73
N PRO A 144 24.93 30.59 -15.99
CA PRO A 144 25.14 29.74 -17.16
C PRO A 144 26.61 29.27 -17.23
N PRO A 145 26.88 28.04 -17.69
CA PRO A 145 28.24 27.54 -17.86
C PRO A 145 28.98 28.36 -18.92
N PRO A 146 30.26 28.70 -18.71
CA PRO A 146 31.04 29.45 -19.68
C PRO A 146 31.28 28.63 -20.96
N GLY A 147 30.83 29.21 -22.08
CA GLY A 147 31.38 29.10 -23.43
C GLY A 147 31.89 27.74 -23.91
N VAL A 148 31.10 27.07 -24.74
CA VAL A 148 31.61 26.05 -25.67
C VAL A 148 32.41 26.76 -26.76
N SER A 149 33.73 26.74 -26.68
CA SER A 149 34.60 27.11 -27.81
C SER A 149 34.49 26.04 -28.88
N HIS A 150 33.97 26.40 -30.06
CA HIS A 150 34.04 25.55 -31.25
C HIS A 150 35.43 25.67 -31.86
N HIS A 151 36.21 24.59 -31.79
CA HIS A 151 37.49 24.46 -32.48
C HIS A 151 37.21 23.74 -33.81
N PHE A 152 37.19 24.48 -34.91
CA PHE A 152 37.18 23.92 -36.26
C PHE A 152 38.63 23.68 -36.67
N ASN A 153 39.02 22.44 -36.98
CA ASN A 153 40.30 22.15 -37.61
C ASN A 153 40.02 21.68 -39.04
N GLY A 154 40.66 22.36 -39.99
CA GLY A 154 40.71 21.93 -41.40
C GLY A 154 41.57 20.70 -41.63
#